data_AF-A0A8T7EVW0-F1
#
_entry.id   AF-A0A8T7EVW0-F1
#
_cell.length_a   1.000
_cell.length_b   1.000
_cell.length_c   1.000
_cell.angle_alpha   90.00
_cell.angle_beta   90.00
_cell.angle_gamma   90.00
#
_symmetry.space_group_name_H-M   'P 1'
#
loop_
_entity.id
_entity.type
_entity.pdbx_description
1 polymer ?
#
loop_
_entity_poly.entity_id
_entity_poly.type
_entity_poly.pdbx_seq_one_letter_code
_entity_poly.pdbx_strand_id
1 'polypeptide(L)'
;MSKRLIFGEWLPSAHLDVYLNSLAWAGWTGLFVTGLNLLPIGQLDGGHVLYALIGERAKQSYLPVIVLLTALTLFTSGGMLLILVLLILFGRAHAVPLDNVTRLDPRRRLYAVATLVIFAIVFVPMPLTVRESAGLFDFSPSA
;
A
#
# COMPACT_ATOMS: atom_id res chain seq x y z
N MET A 1 16.54 -20.56 -17.57
CA MET A 1 17.63 -21.56 -17.71
C MET A 1 19.02 -20.99 -17.42
N SER A 2 19.32 -19.74 -17.80
CA SER A 2 20.63 -19.10 -17.56
C SER A 2 21.09 -19.05 -16.09
N LYS A 3 20.17 -18.91 -15.13
CA LYS A 3 20.52 -18.90 -13.69
C LYS A 3 21.11 -20.20 -13.15
N ARG A 4 20.79 -21.36 -13.74
CA ARG A 4 21.34 -22.67 -13.29
C ARG A 4 22.76 -22.91 -13.79
N LEU A 5 23.11 -22.37 -14.95
CA LEU A 5 24.41 -22.58 -15.59
C LEU A 5 25.54 -21.78 -14.94
N ILE A 6 25.22 -20.68 -14.25
CA ILE A 6 26.23 -19.78 -13.69
C ILE A 6 26.50 -20.06 -12.21
N PHE A 7 25.47 -20.39 -11.42
CA PHE A 7 25.59 -20.40 -9.96
C PHE A 7 25.53 -21.79 -9.32
N GLY A 8 25.24 -22.87 -10.07
CA GLY A 8 25.25 -24.24 -9.56
C GLY A 8 24.25 -24.58 -8.44
N GLU A 9 23.57 -23.58 -7.88
CA GLU A 9 22.64 -23.72 -6.76
C GLU A 9 21.21 -23.33 -7.12
N TRP A 10 20.26 -23.96 -6.41
CA TRP A 10 18.87 -23.50 -6.38
C TRP A 10 18.76 -22.32 -5.40
N LEU A 11 18.87 -21.11 -5.92
CA LEU A 11 18.67 -19.89 -5.14
C LEU A 11 17.17 -19.70 -4.80
N PRO A 12 16.84 -19.26 -3.58
CA PRO A 12 17.76 -18.73 -2.57
C PRO A 12 18.19 -19.79 -1.54
N SER A 13 19.49 -20.11 -1.52
CA SER A 13 20.18 -20.67 -0.36
C SER A 13 20.30 -19.56 0.70
N ALA A 14 20.08 -19.90 1.96
CA ALA A 14 19.57 -19.03 3.03
C ALA A 14 20.48 -17.86 3.51
N HIS A 15 21.43 -17.37 2.71
CA HIS A 15 22.45 -16.38 3.11
C HIS A 15 22.72 -15.28 2.05
N LEU A 16 21.95 -15.22 0.96
CA LEU A 16 22.03 -14.11 0.00
C LEU A 16 20.89 -13.13 0.24
N ASP A 17 21.18 -12.08 1.02
CA ASP A 17 20.37 -10.87 1.01
C ASP A 17 20.34 -10.34 -0.43
N VAL A 18 19.15 -10.30 -1.02
CA VAL A 18 18.95 -9.68 -2.33
C VAL A 18 19.13 -8.19 -2.15
N TYR A 19 20.32 -7.67 -2.46
CA TYR A 19 20.56 -6.23 -2.53
C TYR A 19 19.62 -5.62 -3.59
N LEU A 20 18.59 -4.93 -3.12
CA LEU A 20 17.68 -4.17 -3.97
C LEU A 20 18.47 -3.06 -4.67
N ASN A 21 18.57 -3.13 -6.00
CA ASN A 21 19.16 -2.04 -6.77
C ASN A 21 18.22 -0.81 -6.79
N SER A 22 18.74 0.34 -7.20
CA SER A 22 17.96 1.60 -7.24
C SER A 22 16.67 1.49 -8.07
N LEU A 23 16.69 0.67 -9.13
CA LEU A 23 15.52 0.42 -9.97
C LEU A 23 14.43 -0.35 -9.21
N ALA A 24 14.82 -1.34 -8.40
CA ALA A 24 13.89 -2.12 -7.59
C ALA A 24 13.24 -1.27 -6.49
N TRP A 25 14.00 -0.36 -5.86
CA TRP A 25 13.47 0.62 -4.92
C TRP A 25 12.49 1.60 -5.57
N ALA A 26 12.79 2.07 -6.80
CA ALA A 26 11.88 2.93 -7.55
C ALA A 26 10.59 2.19 -7.92
N GLY A 27 10.70 0.94 -8.39
CA GLY A 27 9.54 0.09 -8.71
C GLY A 27 8.66 -0.19 -7.48
N TRP A 28 9.28 -0.51 -6.34
CA TRP A 28 8.57 -0.72 -5.08
C TRP A 28 7.86 0.56 -4.61
N THR A 29 8.53 1.72 -4.68
CA THR A 29 7.92 3.01 -4.33
C THR A 29 6.73 3.33 -5.24
N GLY A 30 6.84 3.07 -6.54
CA GLY A 30 5.74 3.25 -7.48
C GLY A 30 4.53 2.36 -7.19
N LEU A 31 4.78 1.08 -6.86
CA LEU A 31 3.73 0.15 -6.41
C LEU A 31 3.11 0.61 -5.09
N PHE A 32 3.90 1.08 -4.15
CA PHE A 32 3.43 1.61 -2.87
C PHE A 32 2.49 2.81 -3.05
N VAL A 33 2.91 3.82 -3.82
CA VAL A 33 2.08 5.00 -4.12
C VAL A 33 0.81 4.61 -4.87
N THR A 34 0.90 3.65 -5.80
CA THR A 34 -0.28 3.10 -6.50
C THR A 34 -1.25 2.44 -5.52
N GLY A 35 -0.74 1.59 -4.62
CA GLY A 35 -1.55 0.92 -3.60
C GLY A 35 -2.24 1.91 -2.66
N LEU A 36 -1.56 2.99 -2.28
CA LEU A 36 -2.15 4.08 -1.50
C LEU A 36 -3.27 4.79 -2.27
N ASN A 37 -3.06 5.15 -3.54
CA ASN A 37 -4.08 5.82 -4.36
C ASN A 37 -5.32 4.96 -4.61
N LEU A 38 -5.18 3.63 -4.62
CA LEU A 38 -6.28 2.72 -4.82
C LEU A 38 -7.03 2.34 -3.53
N LEU A 39 -6.68 2.95 -2.39
CA LEU A 39 -7.43 2.76 -1.15
C LEU A 39 -8.89 3.19 -1.34
N PRO A 40 -9.86 2.38 -0.86
CA PRO A 40 -11.28 2.66 -1.06
C PRO A 40 -11.82 3.71 -0.09
N ILE A 41 -11.20 4.91 -0.01
CA ILE A 41 -11.63 6.00 0.87
C ILE A 41 -11.48 7.39 0.23
N GLY A 42 -12.34 8.32 0.64
CA GLY A 42 -12.17 9.76 0.41
C GLY A 42 -11.98 10.15 -1.06
N GLN A 43 -11.04 11.06 -1.32
CA GLN A 43 -10.69 11.57 -2.64
C GLN A 43 -9.72 10.68 -3.44
N LEU A 44 -9.26 9.58 -2.85
CA LEU A 44 -8.34 8.68 -3.54
C LEU A 44 -9.05 8.03 -4.75
N ASP A 45 -8.27 7.61 -5.74
CA ASP A 45 -8.80 6.97 -6.95
C ASP A 45 -9.65 5.73 -6.59
N GLY A 46 -9.23 4.97 -5.58
CA GLY A 46 -9.99 3.84 -5.04
C GLY A 46 -11.34 4.22 -4.41
N GLY A 47 -11.43 5.40 -3.78
CA GLY A 47 -12.68 5.95 -3.23
C GLY A 47 -13.68 6.29 -4.33
N HIS A 48 -13.22 6.92 -5.41
CA HIS A 48 -14.04 7.23 -6.59
C HIS A 48 -14.48 5.95 -7.32
N VAL A 49 -13.58 4.97 -7.46
CA VAL A 49 -13.88 3.66 -8.04
C VAL A 49 -14.93 2.92 -7.21
N LEU A 50 -14.81 2.93 -5.88
CA LEU A 50 -15.79 2.31 -5.01
C LEU A 50 -17.14 3.04 -5.07
N TYR A 51 -17.13 4.38 -5.06
CA TYR A 51 -18.35 5.18 -5.23
C TYR A 51 -19.05 4.90 -6.57
N ALA A 52 -18.29 4.74 -7.64
CA ALA A 52 -18.83 4.34 -8.93
C ALA A 52 -19.51 2.95 -8.89
N LEU A 53 -19.01 2.01 -8.08
CA LEU A 53 -19.56 0.65 -7.98
C LEU A 53 -20.82 0.56 -7.11
N ILE A 54 -20.78 1.18 -5.93
CA ILE A 54 -21.80 0.99 -4.88
C ILE A 54 -22.49 2.29 -4.44
N GLY A 55 -22.22 3.40 -5.13
CA GLY A 55 -22.82 4.71 -4.89
C GLY A 55 -22.51 5.24 -3.49
N GLU A 56 -23.53 5.82 -2.85
CA GLU A 56 -23.39 6.40 -1.52
C GLU A 56 -22.95 5.42 -0.43
N ARG A 57 -23.11 4.10 -0.64
CA ARG A 57 -22.61 3.08 0.29
C ARG A 57 -21.08 3.09 0.39
N ALA A 58 -20.37 3.64 -0.59
CA ALA A 58 -18.92 3.84 -0.51
C ALA A 58 -18.51 4.74 0.67
N LYS A 59 -19.38 5.64 1.15
CA LYS A 59 -19.08 6.44 2.35
C LYS A 59 -18.89 5.56 3.60
N GLN A 60 -19.50 4.38 3.62
CA GLN A 60 -19.40 3.44 4.74
C GLN A 60 -18.02 2.75 4.81
N SER A 61 -17.21 2.76 3.73
CA SER A 61 -15.86 2.18 3.76
C SER A 61 -14.85 3.03 4.52
N TYR A 62 -15.14 4.32 4.73
CA TYR A 62 -14.22 5.23 5.43
C TYR A 62 -13.87 4.73 6.83
N LEU A 63 -14.87 4.42 7.64
CA LEU A 63 -14.67 3.98 9.02
C LEU A 63 -13.88 2.66 9.14
N PRO A 64 -14.25 1.55 8.46
CA PRO A 64 -13.51 0.29 8.57
C PRO A 64 -12.09 0.41 8.03
N VAL A 65 -11.86 1.18 6.95
CA VAL A 65 -10.50 1.35 6.40
C VAL A 65 -9.63 2.17 7.36
N ILE A 66 -10.14 3.27 7.93
CA ILE A 66 -9.39 4.05 8.92
C ILE A 66 -9.11 3.23 10.18
N VAL A 67 -10.08 2.46 10.68
CA VAL A 67 -9.87 1.59 11.84
C VAL A 67 -8.83 0.51 11.55
N LEU A 68 -8.92 -0.16 10.40
CA LEU A 68 -7.96 -1.18 9.98
C LEU A 68 -6.54 -0.61 9.89
N LEU A 69 -6.37 0.53 9.23
CA LEU A 69 -5.05 1.14 9.02
C LEU A 69 -4.48 1.73 10.32
N THR A 70 -5.34 2.27 11.20
CA THR A 70 -4.94 2.72 12.54
C THR A 70 -4.49 1.53 13.40
N ALA A 71 -5.24 0.43 13.38
CA ALA A 71 -4.85 -0.78 14.08
C ALA A 71 -3.50 -1.28 13.56
N LEU A 72 -3.33 -1.42 12.24
CA LEU A 72 -2.05 -1.80 11.64
C LEU A 72 -0.92 -0.87 12.11
N THR A 73 -1.14 0.44 12.15
CA THR A 73 -0.14 1.42 12.65
C THR A 73 0.28 1.15 14.08
N LEU A 74 -0.69 0.92 14.97
CA LEU A 74 -0.41 0.71 16.40
C LEU A 74 0.31 -0.61 16.69
N PHE A 75 0.09 -1.65 15.88
CA PHE A 75 0.65 -2.99 16.11
C PHE A 75 2.02 -3.24 15.48
N THR A 76 2.54 -2.32 14.65
CA THR A 76 3.54 -2.71 13.64
C THR A 76 4.85 -1.88 13.64
N SER A 77 4.93 -0.77 14.40
CA SER A 77 6.04 0.20 14.55
C SER A 77 5.77 1.60 13.95
N GLY A 78 6.49 2.62 14.46
CA GLY A 78 6.26 4.04 14.17
C GLY A 78 6.40 4.48 12.70
N GLY A 79 6.94 3.63 11.82
CA GLY A 79 7.02 3.88 10.37
C GLY A 79 5.67 4.02 9.68
N MET A 80 4.58 3.56 10.32
CA MET A 80 3.21 3.71 9.79
C MET A 80 2.54 5.05 10.11
N LEU A 81 3.15 5.91 10.95
CA LEU A 81 2.59 7.23 11.26
C LEU A 81 2.44 8.11 10.03
N LEU A 82 3.36 8.00 9.06
CA LEU A 82 3.27 8.71 7.78
C LEU A 82 1.98 8.33 7.03
N ILE A 83 1.64 7.03 7.00
CA ILE A 83 0.43 6.52 6.34
C ILE A 83 -0.81 7.06 7.07
N LEU A 84 -0.81 7.06 8.41
CA LEU A 84 -1.89 7.62 9.22
C LEU A 84 -2.12 9.11 8.95
N VAL A 85 -1.04 9.91 8.87
CA VAL A 85 -1.11 11.35 8.58
C VAL A 85 -1.66 11.60 7.18
N LEU A 86 -1.14 10.90 6.17
CA LEU A 86 -1.62 11.01 4.79
C LEU A 86 -3.10 10.61 4.69
N LEU A 87 -3.52 9.56 5.39
CA LEU A 87 -4.93 9.14 5.45
C LEU A 87 -5.85 10.15 6.10
N ILE A 88 -5.41 10.81 7.18
CA ILE A 88 -6.20 11.88 7.80
C ILE A 88 -6.31 13.07 6.84
N LEU A 89 -5.25 13.42 6.13
CA LEU A 89 -5.28 14.53 5.17
C LEU A 89 -6.17 14.24 3.95
N PHE A 90 -6.05 13.05 3.35
CA PHE A 90 -6.75 12.69 2.11
C PHE A 90 -8.10 11.99 2.32
N GLY A 91 -8.34 11.38 3.49
CA GLY A 91 -9.56 10.64 3.80
C GLY A 91 -10.72 11.51 4.29
N ARG A 92 -10.43 12.67 4.91
CA ARG A 92 -11.47 13.56 5.49
C ARG A 92 -12.36 14.22 4.44
N ALA A 93 -11.87 14.43 3.22
CA ALA A 93 -12.58 15.14 2.18
C ALA A 93 -13.65 14.24 1.53
N HIS A 94 -14.84 14.21 2.13
CA HIS A 94 -16.04 13.69 1.47
C HIS A 94 -16.60 14.80 0.57
N ALA A 95 -16.03 14.95 -0.62
CA ALA A 95 -16.72 15.68 -1.68
C ALA A 95 -17.93 14.82 -2.06
N VAL A 96 -19.09 15.07 -1.46
CA VAL A 96 -20.34 14.47 -1.89
C VAL A 96 -20.54 14.89 -3.34
N PRO A 97 -20.44 13.99 -4.33
CA PRO A 97 -20.66 14.39 -5.72
C PRO A 97 -22.14 14.78 -5.82
N LEU A 98 -22.43 15.98 -6.32
CA LEU A 98 -23.80 16.45 -6.53
C LEU A 98 -24.55 15.65 -7.63
N ASP A 99 -23.91 14.66 -8.25
CA ASP A 99 -24.38 14.01 -9.47
C ASP A 99 -24.72 12.53 -9.24
N ASN A 100 -25.86 12.30 -8.58
CA ASN A 100 -26.38 11.00 -8.16
C ASN A 100 -27.08 10.19 -9.29
N VAL A 101 -26.85 10.49 -10.58
CA VAL A 101 -27.81 10.09 -11.64
C VAL A 101 -27.26 9.10 -12.70
N THR A 102 -25.95 8.90 -12.83
CA THR A 102 -25.41 8.10 -13.96
C THR A 102 -25.07 6.66 -13.56
N ARG A 103 -25.87 5.69 -14.02
CA ARG A 103 -25.58 4.24 -13.87
C ARG A 103 -24.33 3.86 -14.67
N LEU A 104 -23.42 3.07 -14.09
CA LEU A 104 -22.24 2.60 -14.82
C LEU A 104 -22.59 1.61 -15.92
N ASP A 105 -22.07 1.88 -17.11
CA ASP A 105 -22.04 0.94 -18.24
C ASP A 105 -21.22 -0.33 -17.88
N PRO A 106 -21.55 -1.53 -18.39
CA PRO A 106 -20.90 -2.78 -17.99
C PRO A 106 -19.37 -2.79 -18.17
N ARG A 107 -18.85 -2.09 -19.18
CA ARG A 107 -17.40 -1.94 -19.40
C ARG A 107 -16.72 -1.16 -18.28
N ARG A 108 -17.36 -0.09 -17.80
CA ARG A 108 -16.85 0.73 -16.69
C ARG A 108 -16.85 -0.04 -15.37
N ARG A 109 -17.87 -0.87 -15.16
CA ARG A 109 -17.93 -1.78 -14.01
C ARG A 109 -16.76 -2.78 -14.04
N LEU A 110 -16.41 -3.33 -15.20
CA LEU A 110 -15.26 -4.23 -15.33
C LEU A 110 -13.95 -3.53 -14.91
N TYR A 111 -13.69 -2.32 -15.40
CA TYR A 111 -12.48 -1.57 -15.01
C TYR A 111 -12.46 -1.26 -13.52
N ALA A 112 -13.60 -0.88 -12.93
CA ALA A 112 -13.69 -0.61 -11.51
C ALA A 112 -13.37 -1.85 -10.66
N VAL A 113 -13.88 -3.02 -11.05
CA VAL A 113 -13.55 -4.29 -10.39
C VAL A 113 -12.07 -4.64 -10.58
N ALA A 114 -11.54 -4.48 -11.80
CA ALA A 114 -10.12 -4.73 -12.06
C ALA A 114 -9.21 -3.85 -11.20
N THR A 115 -9.55 -2.58 -11.02
CA THR A 115 -8.81 -1.67 -10.13
C THR A 115 -8.83 -2.13 -8.68
N LEU A 116 -9.95 -2.62 -8.16
CA LEU A 116 -10.02 -3.18 -6.80
C LEU A 116 -9.21 -4.48 -6.66
N VAL A 117 -9.14 -5.30 -7.72
CA VAL A 117 -8.28 -6.49 -7.74
C VAL A 117 -6.80 -6.10 -7.74
N ILE A 118 -6.41 -5.11 -8.56
CA ILE A 118 -5.04 -4.57 -8.57
C ILE A 118 -4.67 -4.02 -7.20
N PHE A 119 -5.57 -3.29 -6.55
CA PHE A 119 -5.39 -2.86 -5.16
C PHE A 119 -5.09 -4.05 -4.25
N ALA A 120 -5.90 -5.11 -4.27
CA ALA A 120 -5.67 -6.27 -3.41
C ALA A 120 -4.33 -6.99 -3.68
N ILE A 121 -3.84 -6.96 -4.92
CA ILE A 121 -2.55 -7.56 -5.30
C ILE A 121 -1.37 -6.69 -4.85
N VAL A 122 -1.50 -5.37 -4.97
CA VAL A 122 -0.41 -4.41 -4.74
C VAL A 122 -0.35 -3.92 -3.29
N PHE A 123 -1.47 -3.98 -2.56
CA PHE A 123 -1.55 -3.49 -1.20
C PHE A 123 -0.69 -4.34 -0.26
N VAL A 124 0.42 -3.76 0.19
CA VAL A 124 1.29 -4.34 1.19
C VAL A 124 0.92 -3.74 2.55
N PRO A 125 0.33 -4.51 3.48
CA PRO A 125 -0.16 -3.98 4.75
C PRO A 125 0.97 -3.48 5.66
N MET A 126 2.18 -4.03 5.52
CA MET A 126 3.38 -3.64 6.28
C MET A 126 4.52 -3.34 5.30
N PRO A 127 4.53 -2.17 4.65
CA PRO A 127 5.49 -1.84 3.61
C PRO A 127 6.86 -1.43 4.19
N LEU A 128 6.85 -0.83 5.38
CA LEU A 128 8.04 -0.25 6.01
C LEU A 128 8.23 -0.85 7.39
N THR A 129 9.38 -1.50 7.57
CA THR A 129 9.86 -1.94 8.87
C THR A 129 11.06 -1.08 9.24
N VAL A 130 10.95 -0.27 10.29
CA VAL A 130 12.12 0.42 10.84
C VAL A 130 12.94 -0.60 11.60
N ARG A 131 14.00 -1.11 11.00
CA ARG A 131 14.96 -1.96 11.69
C ARG A 131 15.90 -1.03 12.44
N GLU A 132 15.76 -0.95 13.76
CA GLU A 132 16.79 -0.32 14.59
C GLU A 132 18.08 -1.12 14.37
N SER A 133 19.12 -0.45 13.88
CA SER A 133 20.46 -1.01 13.80
C SER A 133 21.03 -1.08 15.23
N ALA A 134 20.52 -2.01 16.03
CA ALA A 134 21.11 -2.33 17.32
C ALA A 134 22.50 -2.95 17.07
N GLY A 135 23.55 -2.17 17.32
CA GLY A 135 24.92 -2.71 17.50
C GLY A 135 26.03 -2.17 16.61
N LEU A 136 25.80 -1.25 15.67
CA LEU A 136 26.89 -0.72 14.80
C LEU A 136 27.66 0.49 15.39
N PHE A 137 27.28 0.95 16.59
CA PHE A 137 27.92 2.07 17.30
C PHE A 137 28.18 1.78 18.79
N ASP A 138 28.46 0.52 19.16
CA ASP A 138 29.00 0.24 20.49
C ASP A 138 30.50 0.53 20.52
N PHE A 139 30.87 1.81 20.55
CA PHE A 139 32.21 2.23 20.97
C PHE A 139 32.24 2.19 22.50
N SER A 140 32.42 1.00 23.07
CA SER A 140 32.86 0.87 24.45
C SER A 140 34.37 1.16 24.49
N PRO A 141 34.85 2.28 25.08
CA PRO A 141 36.25 2.37 25.40
C PRO A 141 36.46 1.51 26.64
N SER A 142 37.03 0.32 26.45
CA SER A 142 37.62 -0.42 27.55
C SER A 142 38.83 0.38 28.06
N ALA A 143 38.64 1.08 29.18
CA ALA A 143 39.71 1.63 30.01
C ALA A 143 39.39 1.35 31.48
#